data_AF-A0A7X0ZER0-F1
#
_entry.id   AF-A0A7X0ZER0-F1
#
_cell.length_a   1.000
_cell.length_b   1.000
_cell.length_c   1.000
_cell.angle_alpha   90.00
_cell.angle_beta   90.00
_cell.angle_gamma   90.00
#
_symmetry.space_group_name_H-M   'P 1'
#
loop_
_entity.id
_entity.type
_entity.pdbx_description
1 polymer ?
#
loop_
_entity_poly.entity_id
_entity_poly.type
_entity_poly.pdbx_seq_one_letter_code
_entity_poly.pdbx_strand_id
1 'polypeptide(L)'
;MKEIIDTLSNTALNDAEKQKWLNSYLAENLLNTSEAADLINVNRITIDNYVKRNLLTPIINRPHNKVFWKSDLLELKQIVAENKKDPRGWHKQK
;
A
#
# COMPACT_ATOMS: atom_id res chain seq x y z
N MET A 1 -2.31 11.50 -4.40
CA MET A 1 -3.13 11.84 -5.58
C MET A 1 -2.98 13.29 -6.02
N LYS A 2 -3.19 14.28 -5.14
CA LYS A 2 -3.05 15.72 -5.49
C LYS A 2 -1.65 16.07 -6.07
N GLU A 3 -0.58 15.59 -5.44
CA GLU A 3 0.80 15.79 -5.91
C GLU A 3 1.10 15.20 -7.30
N ILE A 4 0.49 14.05 -7.64
CA ILE A 4 0.64 13.44 -8.97
C ILE A 4 -0.02 14.34 -10.02
N ILE A 5 -1.24 14.78 -9.73
CA ILE A 5 -2.02 15.64 -10.62
C ILE A 5 -1.29 16.98 -10.82
N ASP A 6 -0.78 17.58 -9.74
CA ASP A 6 -0.06 18.85 -9.79
C ASP A 6 1.22 18.74 -10.65
N THR A 7 1.97 17.63 -10.50
CA THR A 7 3.20 17.41 -11.28
C THR A 7 2.93 17.10 -12.75
N LEU A 8 1.91 16.30 -13.05
CA LEU A 8 1.54 15.97 -14.44
C LEU A 8 0.96 17.18 -15.19
N SER A 9 0.22 18.04 -14.48
CA SER A 9 -0.38 19.26 -15.03
C SER A 9 0.63 20.40 -15.19
N ASN A 10 1.82 20.28 -14.59
CA ASN A 10 2.86 21.30 -14.70
C ASN A 10 3.41 21.38 -16.13
N THR A 11 3.17 22.50 -16.80
CA THR A 11 3.62 22.75 -18.19
C THR A 11 5.10 23.12 -18.30
N ALA A 12 5.78 23.41 -17.17
CA ALA A 12 7.19 23.76 -17.16
C ALA A 12 8.12 22.55 -17.17
N LEU A 13 7.63 21.36 -16.81
CA LEU A 13 8.39 20.11 -16.86
C LEU A 13 8.27 19.47 -18.23
N ASN A 14 9.38 18.99 -18.77
CA ASN A 14 9.35 18.16 -19.97
C ASN A 14 8.87 16.73 -19.64
N ASP A 15 8.50 15.97 -20.67
CA ASP A 15 7.93 14.63 -20.48
C ASP A 15 8.91 13.65 -19.80
N ALA A 16 10.21 13.80 -20.07
CA ALA A 16 11.25 12.96 -19.46
C ALA A 16 11.38 13.20 -17.94
N GLU A 17 11.29 14.47 -17.51
CA GLU A 17 11.31 14.85 -16.10
C GLU A 17 10.06 14.36 -15.37
N LYS A 18 8.88 14.49 -16.00
CA LYS A 18 7.63 13.95 -15.46
C LYS A 18 7.70 12.43 -15.29
N GLN A 19 8.24 11.72 -16.27
CA GLN A 19 8.40 10.27 -16.20
C GLN A 19 9.38 9.87 -15.10
N LYS A 20 10.52 10.58 -14.98
CA LYS A 20 11.50 10.32 -13.92
C LYS A 20 10.90 10.54 -12.54
N TRP A 21 10.20 11.66 -12.34
CA TRP A 21 9.52 11.96 -11.08
C TRP A 21 8.47 10.90 -10.75
N LEU A 22 7.65 10.51 -11.72
CA LEU A 22 6.60 9.51 -11.52
C LEU A 22 7.21 8.15 -11.13
N ASN A 23 8.30 7.75 -11.79
CA ASN A 23 9.00 6.51 -11.45
C ASN A 23 9.55 6.53 -10.01
N SER A 24 10.15 7.65 -9.59
CA SER A 24 10.59 7.84 -8.20
C SER A 24 9.43 7.78 -7.22
N TYR A 25 8.35 8.50 -7.51
CA TYR A 25 7.16 8.51 -6.67
C TYR A 25 6.55 7.11 -6.51
N LEU A 26 6.42 6.35 -7.61
CA LEU A 26 5.90 4.99 -7.57
C LEU A 26 6.84 4.06 -6.80
N ALA A 27 8.15 4.16 -6.99
CA ALA A 27 9.13 3.34 -6.27
C ALA A 27 9.08 3.56 -4.74
N GLU A 28 8.76 4.77 -4.28
CA GLU A 28 8.69 5.09 -2.85
C GLU A 28 7.35 4.70 -2.20
N ASN A 29 6.29 4.62 -3.00
CA ASN A 29 4.91 4.46 -2.52
C ASN A 29 4.30 3.08 -2.81
N LEU A 30 4.90 2.30 -3.71
CA LEU A 30 4.49 0.93 -4.00
C LEU A 30 5.35 -0.05 -3.22
N LEU A 31 4.71 -0.97 -2.52
CA LEU A 31 5.40 -2.01 -1.77
C LEU A 31 4.97 -3.39 -2.23
N ASN A 32 5.93 -4.29 -2.39
CA ASN A 32 5.68 -5.69 -2.63
C ASN A 32 5.26 -6.41 -1.34
N THR A 33 4.92 -7.70 -1.44
CA THR A 33 4.40 -8.48 -0.29
C THR A 33 5.41 -8.61 0.86
N SER A 34 6.71 -8.70 0.56
CA SER A 34 7.75 -8.79 1.60
C SER A 34 7.92 -7.44 2.29
N GLU A 35 8.06 -6.36 1.52
CA GLU A 35 8.19 -5.00 2.06
C GLU A 35 6.96 -4.59 2.89
N ALA A 36 5.76 -4.99 2.44
CA ALA A 36 4.52 -4.78 3.17
C ALA A 36 4.52 -5.50 4.53
N ALA A 37 5.00 -6.74 4.55
CA ALA A 37 5.09 -7.55 5.77
C ALA A 37 6.05 -6.91 6.78
N ASP A 38 7.20 -6.44 6.31
CA ASP A 38 8.21 -5.75 7.12
C ASP A 38 7.67 -4.42 7.67
N LEU A 39 6.99 -3.62 6.83
CA LEU A 39 6.44 -2.31 7.21
C LEU A 39 5.48 -2.40 8.40
N ILE A 40 4.61 -3.40 8.39
CA ILE A 40 3.58 -3.59 9.43
C ILE A 40 3.98 -4.63 10.49
N ASN A 41 5.21 -5.17 10.38
CA ASN A 41 5.81 -6.14 11.27
C ASN A 41 4.93 -7.39 11.50
N VAL A 42 4.60 -8.07 10.41
CA VAL A 42 3.86 -9.34 10.41
C VAL A 42 4.53 -10.36 9.49
N ASN A 43 4.16 -11.63 9.61
CA ASN A 43 4.59 -12.64 8.64
C ASN A 43 3.90 -12.39 7.28
N ARG A 44 4.60 -12.62 6.17
CA ARG A 44 4.08 -12.56 4.79
C ARG A 44 2.76 -13.33 4.59
N ILE A 45 2.58 -14.47 5.25
CA ILE A 45 1.32 -15.24 5.22
C ILE A 45 0.13 -14.41 5.77
N THR A 46 0.40 -13.55 6.75
CA THR A 46 -0.59 -12.65 7.35
C THR A 46 -1.07 -11.60 6.35
N ILE A 47 -0.16 -11.06 5.52
CA ILE A 47 -0.52 -10.15 4.43
C ILE A 47 -1.49 -10.85 3.47
N ASP A 48 -1.20 -12.10 3.06
CA ASP A 48 -2.10 -12.87 2.21
C ASP A 48 -3.45 -13.13 2.87
N ASN A 49 -3.49 -13.35 4.19
CA ASN A 49 -4.74 -13.48 4.94
C ASN A 49 -5.54 -12.17 4.98
N TYR A 50 -4.88 -11.00 5.09
CA TYR A 50 -5.56 -9.70 5.01
C TYR A 50 -6.17 -9.48 3.62
N VAL A 51 -5.46 -9.87 2.56
CA VAL A 51 -6.00 -9.85 1.19
C VAL A 51 -7.21 -10.78 1.05
N LYS A 52 -7.10 -12.03 1.51
CA LYS A 52 -8.22 -13.01 1.47
C LYS A 52 -9.45 -12.55 2.27
N ARG A 53 -9.25 -11.72 3.29
CA ARG A 53 -10.31 -11.15 4.14
C ARG A 53 -10.84 -9.82 3.62
N ASN A 54 -10.37 -9.34 2.47
CA ASN A 54 -10.70 -8.02 1.88
C ASN A 54 -10.34 -6.83 2.79
N LEU A 55 -9.31 -6.99 3.62
CA LEU A 55 -8.80 -5.92 4.50
C LEU A 55 -7.63 -5.16 3.88
N LEU A 56 -7.05 -5.71 2.82
CA LEU A 56 -5.98 -5.10 2.06
C LEU A 56 -6.21 -5.41 0.58
N THR A 57 -6.23 -4.39 -0.25
CA THR A 57 -6.49 -4.53 -1.68
C THR A 57 -5.19 -4.34 -2.47
N PRO A 58 -4.65 -5.39 -3.11
CA PRO A 58 -3.49 -5.24 -3.97
C PRO A 58 -3.84 -4.47 -5.24
N ILE A 59 -2.96 -3.57 -5.67
CA ILE A 59 -3.00 -2.90 -6.97
C ILE A 59 -2.69 -3.90 -8.08
N ILE A 60 -1.67 -4.74 -7.84
CA ILE A 60 -1.29 -5.85 -8.72
C ILE A 60 -1.45 -7.13 -7.92
N ASN A 61 -2.24 -8.06 -8.42
CA ASN A 61 -2.50 -9.34 -7.77
C ASN A 61 -2.04 -10.51 -8.65
N ARG A 62 -0.76 -10.90 -8.54
CA ARG A 62 -0.24 -12.13 -9.15
C ARG A 62 0.03 -13.18 -8.06
N PRO A 63 0.06 -14.49 -8.41
CA PRO A 63 0.18 -15.58 -7.43
C PRO A 63 1.35 -15.41 -6.44
N HIS A 64 2.52 -15.01 -6.95
CA HIS A 64 3.75 -14.87 -6.15
C HIS A 64 4.14 -13.43 -5.85
N ASN A 65 3.53 -12.47 -6.54
CA ASN A 65 3.88 -11.07 -6.42
C ASN A 65 2.63 -10.21 -6.34
N LYS A 66 2.46 -9.56 -5.18
CA LYS A 66 1.40 -8.59 -4.96
C LYS A 66 2.02 -7.25 -4.64
N VAL A 67 1.44 -6.19 -5.20
CA VAL A 67 1.88 -4.80 -4.99
C VAL A 67 0.76 -4.02 -4.33
N PHE A 68 1.11 -3.22 -3.33
CA PHE A 68 0.20 -2.47 -2.48
C PHE A 68 0.60 -1.00 -2.41
N TRP A 69 -0.37 -0.14 -2.13
CA TRP A 69 -0.06 1.23 -1.72
C TRP A 69 0.48 1.23 -0.29
N LYS A 70 1.55 1.99 -0.08
CA LYS A 70 2.13 2.21 1.25
C LYS A 70 1.14 2.87 2.21
N SER A 71 0.27 3.77 1.72
CA SER A 71 -0.78 4.41 2.51
C SER A 71 -1.70 3.38 3.16
N ASP A 72 -2.22 2.44 2.37
CA ASP A 72 -3.20 1.45 2.80
C ASP A 72 -2.58 0.52 3.87
N LEU A 73 -1.29 0.22 3.72
CA LEU A 73 -0.55 -0.56 4.71
C LEU A 73 -0.33 0.19 6.02
N LEU A 74 -0.09 1.50 5.97
CA LEU A 74 0.06 2.33 7.17
C LEU A 74 -1.27 2.45 7.93
N GLU A 75 -2.38 2.64 7.23
CA GLU A 75 -3.73 2.60 7.82
C GLU A 75 -4.01 1.25 8.46
N LEU A 76 -3.73 0.16 7.74
CA LEU A 76 -3.88 -1.19 8.26
C LEU A 76 -3.01 -1.45 9.49
N LYS A 77 -1.77 -0.93 9.52
CA LYS A 77 -0.88 -1.04 10.67
C LYS A 77 -1.48 -0.43 11.92
N GLN A 78 -2.12 0.74 11.78
CA GLN A 78 -2.80 1.41 12.88
C GLN A 78 -3.98 0.57 13.39
N ILE A 79 -4.84 0.10 12.48
CA ILE A 79 -5.98 -0.77 12.80
C ILE A 79 -5.51 -2.05 13.50
N VAL A 80 -4.44 -2.69 13.01
CA VAL A 80 -3.86 -3.89 13.62
C VAL A 80 -3.31 -3.60 15.02
N ALA A 81 -2.65 -2.46 15.23
CA ALA A 81 -2.12 -2.07 16.53
C ALA A 81 -3.22 -1.79 17.55
N GLU A 82 -4.33 -1.17 17.12
CA GLU A 82 -5.51 -0.93 17.95
C GLU A 82 -6.20 -2.26 18.33
N ASN A 83 -6.39 -3.16 17.36
CA ASN A 83 -7.02 -4.46 17.60
C ASN A 83 -6.15 -5.46 18.37
N LYS A 84 -4.82 -5.30 18.43
CA LYS A 84 -3.98 -6.10 19.34
C LYS A 84 -4.35 -5.87 20.81
N LYS A 85 -4.96 -4.73 21.14
CA LYS A 85 -5.46 -4.42 22.48
C LYS A 85 -6.80 -5.11 22.78
N ASP A 86 -7.59 -5.44 21.75
CA ASP A 86 -8.82 -6.23 21.85
C ASP A 86 -9.00 -7.20 20.67
N PRO A 87 -8.51 -8.45 20.79
CA PRO A 87 -8.54 -9.45 19.71
C PRO A 87 -9.94 -9.86 19.24
N ARG A 88 -10.99 -9.50 19.99
CA ARG A 88 -12.38 -9.86 19.68
C ARG A 88 -13.07 -8.85 18.74
N GLY A 89 -12.47 -7.68 18.52
CA GLY A 89 -13.05 -6.55 17.80
C GLY A 89 -12.97 -6.58 16.27
N TRP A 90 -12.50 -7.66 15.65
CA TRP A 90 -12.48 -7.81 14.18
C TRP A 90 -13.90 -8.05 13.61
N HIS A 91 -14.78 -7.07 13.81
CA HIS A 91 -16.06 -7.02 13.14
C HIS A 91 -15.82 -6.47 11.73
N LYS A 92 -16.12 -7.28 10.72
CA LYS A 92 -16.22 -6.83 9.33
C LYS A 92 -17.05 -5.56 9.31
N GLN A 93 -16.44 -4.42 8.97
CA GLN A 93 -17.23 -3.27 8.55
C GLN A 93 -17.97 -3.73 7.29
N LYS A 94 -19.31 -3.78 7.40
CA LYS A 94 -20.22 -4.19 6.34
C LYS A 94 -20.24 -3.17 5.22
#